data_AF-A0A9E5HCA9-F1
#
_entry.id   AF-A0A9E5HCA9-F1
#
_cell.length_a   1.000
_cell.length_b   1.000
_cell.length_c   1.000
_cell.angle_alpha   90.00
_cell.angle_beta   90.00
_cell.angle_gamma   90.00
#
_symmetry.space_group_name_H-M   'P 1'
#
loop_
_entity.id
_entity.type
_entity.pdbx_description
1 polymer ?
#
loop_
_entity_poly.entity_id
_entity_poly.type
_entity_poly.pdbx_seq_one_letter_code
_entity_poly.pdbx_strand_id
1 'polypeptide(L)'
;MSHLDRYVFKQCLMVFAFFTLVFALVINRAVILFDELVTDGHSAKVFLEFSVLALPTVLPMVLPVSGFAATVYVTSSVSNESELAVIQATGMSPWRLARPVFMFGLLIATLMFGLTAYLVPKTGTNTKDREFELSQSLGVKFLREGSFQHPVKGVTFFIREITPENELRDVFLSDRREKDASYTYTSERAFLVQTED
;
A
#
# COMPACT_ATOMS: atom_id res chain seq x y z
N MET A 1 -8.68 -13.67 34.79
CA MET A 1 -8.43 -12.24 34.55
C MET A 1 -9.07 -11.46 35.69
N SER A 2 -8.32 -10.56 36.33
CA SER A 2 -8.90 -9.65 37.33
C SER A 2 -9.88 -8.67 36.65
N HIS A 3 -10.79 -8.06 37.40
CA HIS A 3 -11.71 -7.05 36.85
C HIS A 3 -10.94 -5.90 36.18
N LEU A 4 -9.79 -5.51 36.73
CA LEU A 4 -8.91 -4.49 36.15
C LEU A 4 -8.31 -4.94 34.81
N ASP A 5 -7.88 -6.20 34.70
CA ASP A 5 -7.30 -6.72 33.46
C ASP A 5 -8.33 -6.67 32.31
N ARG A 6 -9.59 -7.01 32.61
CA ARG A 6 -10.68 -6.99 31.63
C ARG A 6 -11.10 -5.57 31.28
N TYR A 7 -11.04 -4.65 32.23
CA TYR A 7 -11.32 -3.23 32.02
C TYR A 7 -10.31 -2.61 31.05
N VAL A 8 -9.01 -2.71 31.37
CA VAL A 8 -7.93 -2.17 30.53
C VAL A 8 -7.94 -2.80 29.13
N PHE A 9 -8.15 -4.12 29.04
CA PHE A 9 -8.25 -4.80 27.74
C PHE A 9 -9.43 -4.31 26.89
N LYS A 10 -10.61 -4.11 27.48
CA LYS A 10 -11.77 -3.56 26.77
C LYS A 10 -11.54 -2.12 26.33
N GLN A 11 -10.87 -1.32 27.16
CA GLN A 11 -10.55 0.07 26.83
C GLN A 11 -9.56 0.14 25.66
N CYS A 12 -8.52 -0.69 25.67
CA CYS A 12 -7.62 -0.84 24.51
C CYS A 12 -8.38 -1.21 23.24
N LEU A 13 -9.29 -2.19 23.30
CA LEU A 13 -10.07 -2.63 22.14
C LEU A 13 -11.00 -1.53 21.60
N MET A 14 -11.66 -0.78 22.49
CA MET A 14 -12.57 0.30 22.10
C MET A 14 -11.81 1.46 21.45
N VAL A 15 -10.72 1.91 22.06
CA VAL A 15 -9.87 2.99 21.54
C VAL A 15 -9.19 2.58 20.24
N PHE A 16 -8.77 1.31 20.13
CA PHE A 16 -8.23 0.74 18.90
C PHE A 16 -9.24 0.74 17.76
N ALA A 17 -10.47 0.30 18.00
CA ALA A 17 -11.52 0.31 16.99
C ALA A 17 -11.80 1.75 16.51
N PHE A 18 -11.83 2.71 17.45
CA PHE A 18 -11.99 4.13 17.14
C PHE A 18 -10.85 4.66 16.26
N PHE A 19 -9.58 4.50 16.66
CA PHE A 19 -8.44 4.97 15.85
C PHE A 19 -8.36 4.27 14.50
N THR A 20 -8.66 2.96 14.45
CA THR A 20 -8.68 2.21 13.19
C THR A 20 -9.72 2.78 12.24
N LEU A 21 -10.92 3.10 12.73
CA LEU A 21 -11.97 3.71 11.93
C LEU A 21 -11.60 5.12 11.45
N VAL A 22 -11.05 5.96 12.34
CA VAL A 22 -10.64 7.33 11.99
C VAL A 22 -9.54 7.32 10.94
N PHE A 23 -8.46 6.56 11.15
CA PHE A 23 -7.37 6.48 10.18
C PHE A 23 -7.79 5.84 8.86
N ALA A 24 -8.66 4.82 8.89
CA ALA A 24 -9.21 4.22 7.68
C ALA A 24 -10.01 5.24 6.87
N LEU A 25 -10.81 6.11 7.52
CA LEU A 25 -11.54 7.18 6.87
C LEU A 25 -10.61 8.25 6.28
N VAL A 26 -9.58 8.67 7.02
CA VAL A 26 -8.64 9.70 6.55
C VAL A 26 -7.87 9.22 5.31
N ILE A 27 -7.38 7.99 5.31
CA ILE A 27 -6.68 7.42 4.15
C ILE A 27 -7.65 7.23 2.98
N ASN A 28 -8.89 6.76 3.24
CA ASN A 28 -9.90 6.68 2.18
C ASN A 28 -10.24 8.04 1.58
N ARG A 29 -10.31 9.11 2.37
CA ARG A 29 -10.49 10.48 1.89
C ARG A 29 -9.27 11.02 1.14
N ALA A 30 -8.07 10.54 1.43
CA ALA A 30 -6.88 10.87 0.66
C ALA A 30 -6.83 10.14 -0.70
N VAL A 31 -7.32 8.89 -0.74
CA VAL A 31 -7.41 8.08 -1.98
C VAL A 31 -8.56 8.54 -2.86
N ILE A 32 -9.70 8.88 -2.26
CA ILE A 32 -10.84 9.50 -2.93
C ILE A 32 -10.64 11.01 -2.76
N LEU A 33 -9.73 11.56 -3.55
CA LEU A 33 -9.61 12.99 -3.78
C LEU A 33 -10.96 13.47 -4.36
N PHE A 34 -11.91 13.76 -3.48
CA PHE A 34 -12.91 14.82 -3.50
C PHE A 34 -13.59 15.27 -4.81
N ASP A 35 -13.54 14.53 -5.92
CA ASP A 35 -14.00 15.05 -7.23
C ASP A 35 -15.40 14.59 -7.66
N GLU A 36 -16.06 13.70 -6.90
CA GLU A 36 -17.37 13.15 -7.30
C GLU A 36 -18.44 13.16 -6.21
N LEU A 37 -18.21 13.86 -5.09
CA LEU A 37 -19.15 13.92 -3.96
C LEU A 37 -19.81 15.28 -3.74
N VAL A 38 -19.57 16.25 -4.61
CA VAL A 38 -20.27 17.55 -4.59
C VAL A 38 -21.26 17.70 -5.75
N THR A 39 -21.16 16.91 -6.81
CA THR A 39 -21.93 17.21 -8.04
C THR A 39 -23.30 16.52 -8.14
N ASP A 40 -23.52 15.29 -7.65
CA ASP A 40 -24.75 14.55 -8.07
C ASP A 40 -25.60 13.86 -6.98
N GLY A 41 -25.55 14.27 -5.71
CA GLY A 41 -26.56 13.85 -4.72
C GLY A 41 -26.69 12.34 -4.49
N HIS A 42 -25.61 11.58 -4.72
CA HIS A 42 -25.64 10.13 -4.61
C HIS A 42 -25.77 9.67 -3.14
N SER A 43 -26.62 8.67 -2.93
CA SER A 43 -27.04 8.17 -1.63
C SER A 43 -25.84 7.74 -0.77
N ALA A 44 -25.84 8.11 0.52
CA ALA A 44 -24.82 7.74 1.52
C ALA A 44 -24.48 6.24 1.56
N LYS A 45 -25.38 5.40 1.04
CA LYS A 45 -25.22 3.96 0.84
C LYS A 45 -24.07 3.60 -0.12
N VAL A 46 -23.93 4.33 -1.24
CA VAL A 46 -22.87 4.08 -2.24
C VAL A 46 -21.50 4.40 -1.65
N PHE A 47 -21.38 5.52 -0.93
CA PHE A 47 -20.15 5.87 -0.21
C PHE A 47 -19.75 4.80 0.83
N LEU A 48 -20.72 4.23 1.54
CA LEU A 48 -20.47 3.18 2.52
C LEU A 48 -20.00 1.89 1.84
N GLU A 49 -20.56 1.55 0.69
CA GLU A 49 -20.16 0.39 -0.13
C GLU A 49 -18.72 0.53 -0.65
N PHE A 50 -18.37 1.69 -1.23
CA PHE A 50 -16.99 2.00 -1.65
C PHE A 50 -16.01 2.04 -0.48
N SER A 51 -16.42 2.60 0.67
CA SER A 51 -15.60 2.63 1.88
C SER A 51 -15.30 1.22 2.36
N VAL A 52 -16.30 0.33 2.41
CA VAL A 52 -16.12 -1.08 2.79
C VAL A 52 -15.22 -1.82 1.80
N LEU A 53 -15.34 -1.52 0.51
CA LEU A 53 -14.51 -2.14 -0.53
C LEU A 53 -13.04 -1.69 -0.46
N ALA A 54 -12.77 -0.50 0.07
CA ALA A 54 -11.43 0.05 0.27
C ALA A 54 -10.83 -0.24 1.66
N LEU A 55 -11.62 -0.76 2.62
CA LEU A 55 -11.10 -1.23 3.90
C LEU A 55 -9.96 -2.26 3.77
N PRO A 56 -10.03 -3.29 2.90
CA PRO A 56 -9.02 -4.35 2.84
C PRO A 56 -7.63 -3.86 2.45
N THR A 57 -7.53 -2.82 1.62
CA THR A 57 -6.25 -2.24 1.19
C THR A 57 -5.63 -1.33 2.25
N VAL A 58 -6.48 -0.65 3.04
CA VAL A 58 -6.03 0.33 4.05
C VAL A 58 -5.78 -0.31 5.43
N LEU A 59 -6.55 -1.34 5.79
CA LEU A 59 -6.44 -2.07 7.06
C LEU A 59 -5.01 -2.51 7.41
N PRO A 60 -4.23 -3.14 6.50
CA PRO A 60 -2.86 -3.55 6.79
C PRO A 60 -1.93 -2.40 7.21
N MET A 61 -2.16 -1.19 6.69
CA MET A 61 -1.37 0.00 7.04
C MET A 61 -1.85 0.66 8.34
N VAL A 62 -3.15 0.67 8.58
CA VAL A 62 -3.75 1.38 9.72
C VAL A 62 -3.65 0.62 11.03
N LEU A 63 -3.84 -0.70 11.01
CA LEU A 63 -3.85 -1.56 12.21
C LEU A 63 -2.60 -1.41 13.11
N PRO A 64 -1.36 -1.36 12.61
CA PRO A 64 -0.20 -1.19 13.49
C PRO A 64 -0.17 0.20 14.14
N VAL A 65 -0.55 1.24 13.38
CA VAL A 65 -0.56 2.63 13.87
C VAL A 65 -1.67 2.84 14.89
N SER A 66 -2.87 2.32 14.64
CA SER A 66 -3.99 2.39 15.58
C SER A 66 -3.74 1.57 16.85
N GLY A 67 -3.09 0.40 16.73
CA GLY A 67 -2.68 -0.41 17.87
C GLY A 67 -1.69 0.32 18.80
N PHE A 68 -0.71 0.99 18.20
CA PHE A 68 0.23 1.84 18.94
C PHE A 68 -0.48 3.02 19.61
N ALA A 69 -1.27 3.78 18.85
CA ALA A 69 -2.01 4.94 19.36
C ALA A 69 -2.96 4.57 20.51
N ALA A 70 -3.68 3.45 20.38
CA ALA A 70 -4.57 2.96 21.43
C ALA A 70 -3.82 2.60 22.71
N THR A 71 -2.66 1.94 22.59
CA THR A 71 -1.84 1.56 23.74
C THR A 71 -1.32 2.80 24.48
N VAL A 72 -0.82 3.79 23.73
CA VAL A 72 -0.34 5.05 24.31
C VAL A 72 -1.49 5.81 24.98
N TYR A 73 -2.64 5.91 24.32
CA TYR A 73 -3.80 6.63 24.84
C TYR A 73 -4.32 6.00 26.13
N VAL A 74 -4.52 4.67 26.17
CA VAL A 74 -5.01 3.99 27.38
C VAL A 74 -4.01 4.11 28.52
N THR A 75 -2.71 3.95 28.24
CA THR A 75 -1.68 4.14 29.27
C THR A 75 -1.69 5.57 29.81
N SER A 76 -1.88 6.57 28.94
CA SER A 76 -1.99 7.97 29.33
C SER A 76 -3.27 8.28 30.11
N SER A 77 -4.41 7.69 29.74
CA SER A 77 -5.70 7.88 30.42
C SER A 77 -5.66 7.29 31.82
N VAL A 78 -5.20 6.05 31.99
CA VAL A 78 -5.05 5.42 33.32
C VAL A 78 -4.07 6.21 34.21
N SER A 79 -3.03 6.81 33.63
CA SER A 79 -2.08 7.67 34.35
C SER A 79 -2.68 9.02 34.75
N ASN A 80 -3.53 9.63 33.90
CA ASN A 80 -4.12 10.95 34.14
C ASN A 80 -5.35 10.89 35.06
N GLU A 81 -6.12 9.81 35.04
CA GLU A 81 -7.38 9.68 35.77
C GLU A 81 -7.19 9.28 37.24
N SER A 82 -5.98 9.41 37.80
CA SER A 82 -5.61 8.95 39.15
C SER A 82 -5.86 7.46 39.43
N GLU A 83 -6.33 6.69 38.46
CA GLU A 83 -6.50 5.23 38.58
C GLU A 83 -5.17 4.54 38.84
N LEU A 84 -4.11 4.98 38.15
CA LEU A 84 -2.74 4.52 38.39
C LEU A 84 -2.30 4.78 39.83
N ALA A 85 -2.64 5.94 40.39
CA ALA A 85 -2.31 6.32 41.76
C ALA A 85 -3.06 5.45 42.79
N VAL A 86 -4.35 5.14 42.54
CA VAL A 86 -5.14 4.24 43.38
C VAL A 86 -4.58 2.81 43.32
N ILE A 87 -4.23 2.32 42.13
CA ILE A 87 -3.65 0.99 41.96
C ILE A 87 -2.29 0.88 42.68
N GLN A 88 -1.45 1.92 42.62
CA GLN A 88 -0.19 1.98 43.36
C GLN A 88 -0.40 2.07 44.88
N ALA A 89 -1.38 2.83 45.34
CA ALA A 89 -1.72 2.95 46.76
C ALA A 89 -2.21 1.63 47.39
N THR A 90 -2.82 0.75 46.59
CA THR A 90 -3.22 -0.60 47.03
C THR A 90 -2.07 -1.61 47.07
N GLY A 91 -0.82 -1.18 46.82
CA GLY A 91 0.38 -2.04 46.83
C GLY A 91 0.49 -2.94 45.61
N MET A 92 -0.28 -2.67 44.55
CA MET A 92 -0.29 -3.50 43.36
C MET A 92 0.90 -3.17 42.46
N SER A 93 1.65 -4.18 42.03
CA SER A 93 2.81 -3.99 41.16
C SER A 93 2.40 -3.42 39.79
N PRO A 94 3.12 -2.42 39.24
CA PRO A 94 2.89 -1.87 37.90
C PRO A 94 2.95 -2.93 36.79
N TRP A 95 3.72 -4.00 36.99
CA TRP A 95 3.82 -5.12 36.05
C TRP A 95 2.50 -5.84 35.79
N ARG A 96 1.52 -5.69 36.68
CA ARG A 96 0.20 -6.28 36.50
C ARG A 96 -0.62 -5.55 35.43
N LEU A 97 -0.41 -4.24 35.24
CA LEU A 97 -0.98 -3.45 34.15
C LEU A 97 -0.37 -3.79 32.79
N ALA A 98 0.88 -4.27 32.75
CA ALA A 98 1.52 -4.68 31.51
C ALA A 98 0.90 -5.95 30.89
N ARG A 99 0.32 -6.85 31.70
CA ARG A 99 -0.31 -8.10 31.23
C ARG A 99 -1.46 -7.89 30.22
N PRO A 100 -2.50 -7.07 30.50
CA PRO A 100 -3.58 -6.85 29.54
C PRO A 100 -3.10 -6.14 28.27
N VAL A 101 -2.13 -5.23 28.38
CA VAL A 101 -1.51 -4.56 27.22
C VAL A 101 -0.73 -5.56 26.36
N PHE A 102 0.01 -6.48 26.98
CA PHE A 102 0.72 -7.53 26.27
C PHE A 102 -0.21 -8.51 25.55
N MET A 103 -1.31 -8.92 26.21
CA MET A 103 -2.35 -9.75 25.57
C MET A 103 -2.99 -9.04 24.37
N PHE A 104 -3.21 -7.73 24.48
CA PHE A 104 -3.71 -6.91 23.38
C PHE A 104 -2.70 -6.80 22.23
N GLY A 105 -1.41 -6.61 22.53
CA GLY A 105 -0.35 -6.64 21.54
C GLY A 105 -0.25 -7.98 20.81
N LEU A 106 -0.39 -9.10 21.53
CA LEU A 106 -0.43 -10.45 20.95
C LEU A 106 -1.63 -10.63 20.01
N LEU A 107 -2.80 -10.10 20.37
CA LEU A 107 -3.99 -10.10 19.53
C LEU A 107 -3.73 -9.34 18.21
N ILE A 108 -3.19 -8.12 18.28
CA ILE A 108 -2.85 -7.34 17.09
C ILE A 108 -1.80 -8.04 16.25
N ALA A 109 -0.76 -8.62 16.88
CA ALA A 109 0.29 -9.35 16.17
C ALA A 109 -0.28 -10.56 15.42
N THR A 110 -1.22 -11.29 16.03
CA THR A 110 -1.91 -12.43 15.37
C THR A 110 -2.78 -11.95 14.21
N LEU A 111 -3.50 -10.84 14.40
CA LEU A 111 -4.32 -10.23 13.35
C LEU A 111 -3.45 -9.76 12.17
N MET A 112 -2.35 -9.08 12.47
CA MET A 112 -1.35 -8.64 11.48
C MET A 112 -0.71 -9.81 10.76
N PHE A 113 -0.33 -10.88 11.47
CA PHE A 113 0.20 -12.08 10.84
C PHE A 113 -0.81 -12.69 9.86
N GLY A 114 -2.09 -12.78 10.24
CA GLY A 114 -3.16 -13.21 9.34
C GLY A 114 -3.32 -12.30 8.12
N LEU A 115 -3.33 -10.98 8.32
CA LEU A 115 -3.43 -10.04 7.20
C LEU A 115 -2.19 -10.11 6.30
N THR A 116 -0.97 -10.09 6.83
CA THR A 116 0.26 -10.14 6.03
C THR A 116 0.41 -11.49 5.33
N ALA A 117 0.09 -12.61 5.99
CA ALA A 117 0.21 -13.92 5.38
C ALA A 117 -0.80 -14.18 4.25
N TYR A 118 -1.99 -13.56 4.30
CA TYR A 118 -3.07 -13.81 3.32
C TYR A 118 -3.35 -12.63 2.36
N LEU A 119 -3.32 -11.38 2.82
CA LEU A 119 -3.57 -10.19 1.96
C LEU A 119 -2.35 -9.80 1.14
N VAL A 120 -1.13 -9.83 1.71
CA VAL A 120 0.08 -9.38 0.99
C VAL A 120 0.43 -10.28 -0.20
N PRO A 121 0.32 -11.62 -0.16
CA PRO A 121 0.55 -12.39 -1.39
C PRO A 121 -0.51 -12.09 -2.45
N LYS A 122 -1.78 -11.85 -2.08
CA LYS A 122 -2.84 -11.51 -3.06
C LYS A 122 -2.60 -10.18 -3.79
N THR A 123 -1.94 -9.21 -3.16
CA THR A 123 -1.55 -7.95 -3.83
C THR A 123 -0.21 -8.08 -4.54
N GLY A 124 0.75 -8.82 -3.96
CA GLY A 124 2.10 -9.00 -4.50
C GLY A 124 2.20 -9.92 -5.73
N THR A 125 1.40 -10.98 -5.82
CA THR A 125 1.38 -11.86 -7.01
C THR A 125 0.79 -11.12 -8.20
N ASN A 126 -0.27 -10.34 -8.01
CA ASN A 126 -0.83 -9.52 -9.08
C ASN A 126 0.19 -8.51 -9.61
N THR A 127 1.05 -7.90 -8.80
CA THR A 127 2.04 -6.95 -9.33
C THR A 127 3.20 -7.65 -10.04
N LYS A 128 3.71 -8.77 -9.51
CA LYS A 128 4.83 -9.49 -10.14
C LYS A 128 4.43 -10.26 -11.39
N ASP A 129 3.26 -10.90 -11.39
CA ASP A 129 2.73 -11.59 -12.55
C ASP A 129 2.27 -10.57 -13.61
N ARG A 130 1.72 -9.41 -13.21
CA ARG A 130 1.48 -8.31 -14.15
C ARG A 130 2.76 -7.69 -14.66
N GLU A 131 3.80 -7.48 -13.86
CA GLU A 131 5.09 -6.99 -14.36
C GLU A 131 5.70 -7.98 -15.36
N PHE A 132 5.60 -9.29 -15.09
CA PHE A 132 6.14 -10.33 -15.97
C PHE A 132 5.30 -10.50 -17.26
N GLU A 133 3.97 -10.51 -17.15
CA GLU A 133 3.05 -10.54 -18.31
C GLU A 133 3.05 -9.23 -19.11
N LEU A 134 3.17 -8.05 -18.47
CA LEU A 134 3.36 -6.78 -19.18
C LEU A 134 4.74 -6.70 -19.85
N SER A 135 5.79 -7.27 -19.23
CA SER A 135 7.12 -7.34 -19.85
C SER A 135 7.11 -8.19 -21.12
N GLN A 136 6.31 -9.26 -21.16
CA GLN A 136 6.22 -10.15 -22.32
C GLN A 136 5.19 -9.68 -23.38
N SER A 137 4.06 -9.08 -22.97
CA SER A 137 2.98 -8.71 -23.90
C SER A 137 3.05 -7.27 -24.45
N LEU A 138 3.84 -6.37 -23.84
CA LEU A 138 3.85 -4.94 -24.19
C LEU A 138 5.23 -4.38 -24.55
N GLY A 139 5.98 -5.08 -25.41
CA GLY A 139 7.21 -4.54 -26.02
C GLY A 139 7.04 -3.19 -26.75
N VAL A 140 5.79 -2.76 -27.00
CA VAL A 140 5.45 -1.50 -27.67
C VAL A 140 5.16 -0.37 -26.66
N LYS A 141 4.63 -0.65 -25.46
CA LYS A 141 4.08 0.39 -24.58
C LYS A 141 5.11 1.11 -23.70
N PHE A 142 6.33 0.55 -23.60
CA PHE A 142 7.45 1.25 -22.99
C PHE A 142 8.11 2.26 -23.93
N LEU A 143 7.86 2.15 -25.23
CA LEU A 143 8.40 3.05 -26.22
C LEU A 143 7.60 4.35 -26.23
N ARG A 144 8.10 5.33 -25.49
CA ARG A 144 7.60 6.70 -25.52
C ARG A 144 8.08 7.43 -26.77
N GLU A 145 7.11 7.81 -27.62
CA GLU A 145 7.32 8.70 -28.76
C GLU A 145 8.05 9.99 -28.35
N GLY A 146 8.94 10.47 -29.21
CA GLY A 146 9.63 11.74 -29.02
C GLY A 146 10.66 11.78 -27.88
N SER A 147 11.01 10.65 -27.26
CA SER A 147 12.00 10.60 -26.17
C SER A 147 13.11 9.56 -26.41
N PHE A 148 14.34 9.92 -26.06
CA PHE A 148 15.47 8.99 -26.07
C PHE A 148 15.41 8.07 -24.86
N GLN A 149 15.39 6.77 -25.11
CA GLN A 149 15.25 5.72 -24.11
C GLN A 149 16.47 4.79 -24.10
N HIS A 150 16.72 4.16 -22.95
CA HIS A 150 17.88 3.29 -22.76
C HIS A 150 17.44 1.95 -22.15
N PRO A 151 16.85 1.03 -22.95
CA PRO A 151 16.28 -0.22 -22.44
C PRO A 151 17.32 -1.14 -21.79
N VAL A 152 18.55 -1.12 -22.34
CA VAL A 152 19.70 -1.84 -21.80
C VAL A 152 20.91 -0.91 -21.77
N LYS A 153 21.83 -1.14 -20.83
CA LYS A 153 23.03 -0.32 -20.66
C LYS A 153 23.87 -0.35 -21.95
N GLY A 154 24.10 0.83 -22.53
CA GLY A 154 24.87 0.98 -23.78
C GLY A 154 24.03 0.96 -25.06
N VAL A 155 22.71 0.82 -24.98
CA VAL A 155 21.81 0.96 -26.15
C VAL A 155 20.91 2.17 -25.94
N THR A 156 20.90 3.08 -26.92
CA THR A 156 19.99 4.23 -26.98
C THR A 156 18.99 4.00 -28.11
N PHE A 157 17.71 4.19 -27.82
CA PHE A 157 16.61 4.00 -28.75
C PHE A 157 15.73 5.24 -28.80
N PHE A 158 15.37 5.67 -30.00
CA PHE A 158 14.52 6.82 -30.25
C PHE A 158 13.53 6.49 -31.35
N ILE A 159 12.27 6.88 -31.14
CA ILE A 159 11.19 6.74 -32.11
C ILE A 159 10.47 8.08 -32.17
N ARG A 160 10.31 8.62 -33.38
CA ARG A 160 9.60 9.89 -33.56
C ARG A 160 8.11 9.72 -33.36
N GLU A 161 7.53 8.70 -33.98
CA GLU A 161 6.08 8.48 -34.01
C GLU A 161 5.77 6.97 -34.03
N ILE A 162 4.74 6.58 -33.29
CA ILE A 162 4.18 5.22 -33.30
C ILE A 162 2.77 5.33 -33.84
N THR A 163 2.50 4.73 -34.99
CA THR A 163 1.16 4.79 -35.58
C THR A 163 0.20 3.83 -34.83
N PRO A 164 -1.14 4.04 -34.94
CA PRO A 164 -2.14 3.13 -34.36
C PRO A 164 -2.06 1.69 -34.89
N GLU A 165 -1.41 1.49 -36.04
CA GLU A 165 -1.19 0.21 -36.71
C GLU A 165 0.10 -0.49 -36.23
N ASN A 166 0.74 0.03 -35.18
CA ASN A 166 1.95 -0.52 -34.57
C ASN A 166 3.21 -0.41 -35.48
N GLU A 167 3.20 0.53 -36.42
CA GLU A 167 4.36 0.90 -37.25
C GLU A 167 5.18 1.97 -36.52
N LEU A 168 6.49 1.76 -36.43
CA LEU A 168 7.43 2.72 -35.85
C LEU A 168 8.02 3.58 -36.99
N ARG A 169 7.89 4.90 -36.88
CA ARG A 169 8.42 5.84 -37.88
C ARG A 169 9.63 6.61 -37.34
N ASP A 170 10.61 6.79 -38.22
CA ASP A 170 11.90 7.43 -37.94
C ASP A 170 12.56 6.88 -36.67
N VAL A 171 12.90 5.60 -36.73
CA VAL A 171 13.56 4.89 -35.65
C VAL A 171 15.06 5.13 -35.71
N PHE A 172 15.64 5.43 -34.56
CA PHE A 172 17.07 5.56 -34.35
C PHE A 172 17.51 4.65 -33.20
N LEU A 173 18.47 3.77 -33.47
CA LEU A 173 19.06 2.84 -32.51
C LEU A 173 20.57 3.03 -32.52
N SER A 174 21.15 3.40 -31.39
CA SER A 174 22.60 3.44 -31.19
C SER A 174 22.98 2.33 -30.21
N ASP A 175 23.78 1.38 -30.67
CA ASP A 175 24.35 0.31 -29.88
C ASP A 175 25.84 0.60 -29.63
N ARG A 176 26.18 0.80 -28.36
CA ARG A 176 27.53 1.07 -27.84
C ARG A 176 27.91 0.05 -26.77
N ARG A 177 27.39 -1.17 -26.86
CA ARG A 177 27.72 -2.26 -25.92
C ARG A 177 29.18 -2.69 -26.04
N GLU A 178 29.75 -2.62 -27.24
CA GLU A 178 31.18 -2.83 -27.45
C GLU A 178 31.97 -1.53 -27.18
N LYS A 179 33.09 -1.63 -26.45
CA LYS A 179 33.88 -0.45 -26.06
C LYS A 179 34.61 0.21 -27.24
N ASP A 180 34.84 -0.55 -28.32
CA ASP A 180 35.62 -0.13 -29.49
C ASP A 180 34.78 0.06 -30.76
N ALA A 181 33.48 -0.25 -30.72
CA ALA A 181 32.58 -0.12 -31.87
C ALA A 181 31.23 0.44 -31.44
N SER A 182 30.77 1.48 -32.14
CA SER A 182 29.42 2.00 -32.02
C SER A 182 28.67 1.74 -33.31
N TYR A 183 27.57 1.00 -33.24
CA TYR A 183 26.69 0.74 -34.37
C TYR A 183 25.47 1.66 -34.27
N THR A 184 25.17 2.37 -35.35
CA THR A 184 24.00 3.23 -35.42
C THR A 184 23.11 2.73 -36.55
N TYR A 185 21.87 2.40 -36.22
CA TYR A 185 20.84 1.97 -37.16
C TYR A 185 19.77 3.04 -37.21
N THR A 186 19.42 3.47 -38.42
CA THR A 186 18.34 4.41 -38.67
C THR A 186 17.40 3.78 -39.69
N SER A 187 16.10 3.89 -39.45
CA SER A 187 15.09 3.45 -40.41
C SER A 187 13.92 4.42 -40.45
N GLU A 188 13.40 4.69 -41.63
CA GLU A 188 12.16 5.45 -41.80
C GLU A 188 10.94 4.66 -41.29
N ARG A 189 10.97 3.32 -41.40
CA ARG A 189 9.89 2.42 -41.00
C ARG A 189 10.44 1.17 -40.33
N ALA A 190 9.87 0.78 -39.20
CA ALA A 190 10.20 -0.48 -38.53
C ALA A 190 8.95 -1.13 -37.92
N PHE A 191 8.96 -2.46 -37.87
CA PHE A 191 7.92 -3.27 -37.26
C PHE A 191 8.52 -4.11 -36.14
N LEU A 192 7.81 -4.19 -35.01
CA LEU A 192 8.15 -5.11 -33.92
C LEU A 192 7.51 -6.47 -34.20
N VAL A 193 8.32 -7.47 -34.50
CA VAL A 193 7.87 -8.86 -34.64
C VAL A 193 8.23 -9.59 -33.36
N GLN A 194 7.23 -10.10 -32.64
CA GLN A 194 7.48 -11.03 -31.54
C GLN A 194 7.83 -12.39 -32.14
N THR A 195 9.01 -12.92 -31.80
CA THR A 195 9.36 -14.31 -32.08
C THR A 195 8.94 -15.12 -30.86
N GLU A 196 8.01 -16.06 -31.05
CA GLU A 196 7.72 -17.10 -30.06
C GLU A 196 8.88 -18.11 -30.11
N ASP A 197 9.75 -18.07 -29.12
CA ASP A 197 10.68 -19.17 -28.79
C ASP A 197 10.13 -19.97 -27.60
#